data_AF-A0A8J7ZCT2-F1
#
_entry.id   AF-A0A8J7ZCT2-F1
#
_cell.length_a   1.000
_cell.length_b   1.000
_cell.length_c   1.000
_cell.angle_alpha   90.00
_cell.angle_beta   90.00
_cell.angle_gamma   90.00
#
_symmetry.space_group_name_H-M   'P 1'
#
loop_
_entity.id
_entity.type
_entity.pdbx_description
1 polymer ?
#
loop_
_entity_poly.entity_id
_entity_poly.type
_entity_poly.pdbx_seq_one_letter_code
_entity_poly.pdbx_strand_id
1 'polypeptide(L)'
;MNKDIKYRILLCIGLVLVLFPLSLQFGITYRMRGSSSQYIIDGMGNRIFTKYYPSNINDPSIMPGVMLFHGMGEDQNSLSTLAYALRMKGFNVFAVDFSGHGRSSGVIPSGESSDSILAHQVNRAKEYFKSIAGLSDDDIYLVGHSMGSRAVLKATQTDPTLVGGCVLIGSAIDVDRASNDSWIKDLGPDNPNCDIFILTGTWDDVHPPQEALRLFQTLSGNDTITDLRRSYITAYNNTVEIYVFNGLTHTHESMSVGVALLTASWIREREIYGNGSSPFYDPLITSIFDIQVWFKVLEVAGFFLLLIYGQKIIQYEQEKRTEIRSSPEEPTDLFNLKKFYWFKILIWVGAFAIGLVIAIILAFLPISIPYFTLIFFCPLAGYGIINVILYSVGKMPGYKKKWEPNAMDFFKTVNWWSVLFGIVVFILITVILAYFIDGVLYHVFPMNIRLAWLVVFTIISTLGFYMFQIETENLRKTFPNKQKYTMLNSSLFMLPFVIGAFVILFMGRIIFFVDAVNDVLLVGLVLLVGNLLQQIWKKPLLTGYMQSFLLFFLLLPRGQMTFMF
;
A
#
# COMPACT_ATOMS: atom_id res chain seq x y z
N MET A 1 11.36 8.78 38.74
CA MET A 1 9.97 8.56 38.30
C MET A 1 9.63 7.08 38.42
N ASN A 2 8.52 6.72 39.07
CA ASN A 2 8.03 5.34 39.19
C ASN A 2 7.88 4.72 37.78
N LYS A 3 8.25 3.43 37.60
CA LYS A 3 8.13 2.72 36.32
C LYS A 3 6.70 2.75 35.77
N ASP A 4 5.70 2.60 36.63
CA ASP A 4 4.28 2.67 36.24
C ASP A 4 3.92 4.05 35.67
N ILE A 5 4.28 5.12 36.38
CA ILE A 5 4.07 6.50 35.94
C ILE A 5 4.76 6.74 34.58
N LYS A 6 5.99 6.27 34.42
CA LYS A 6 6.71 6.36 33.14
C LYS A 6 5.98 5.67 32.00
N TYR A 7 5.48 4.45 32.22
CA TYR A 7 4.78 3.71 31.18
C TYR A 7 3.45 4.36 30.81
N ARG A 8 2.69 4.87 31.78
CA ARG A 8 1.44 5.60 31.54
C ARG A 8 1.66 6.90 30.76
N ILE A 9 2.69 7.67 31.09
CA ILE A 9 3.05 8.89 30.33
C ILE A 9 3.35 8.54 28.87
N LEU A 10 4.17 7.51 28.63
CA LEU A 10 4.54 7.12 27.27
C LEU A 10 3.37 6.53 26.49
N LEU A 11 2.44 5.84 27.16
CA LEU A 11 1.16 5.43 26.57
C LEU A 11 0.33 6.66 26.16
N CYS A 12 0.20 7.67 27.03
CA CYS A 12 -0.54 8.90 26.73
C CYS A 12 0.09 9.68 25.56
N ILE A 13 1.42 9.76 25.50
CA ILE A 13 2.12 10.35 24.34
C ILE A 13 1.76 9.57 23.08
N GLY A 14 1.80 8.22 23.13
CA GLY A 14 1.36 7.38 22.02
C GLY A 14 -0.07 7.66 21.58
N LEU A 15 -1.01 7.84 22.52
CA LEU A 15 -2.41 8.18 22.22
C LEU A 15 -2.50 9.53 21.50
N VAL A 16 -1.79 10.55 21.97
CA VAL A 16 -1.80 11.89 21.34
C VAL A 16 -1.23 11.82 19.93
N LEU A 17 -0.12 11.09 19.74
CA LEU A 17 0.53 10.93 18.43
C LEU A 17 -0.33 10.16 17.42
N VAL A 18 -1.29 9.35 17.86
CA VAL A 18 -2.28 8.72 16.97
C VAL A 18 -3.51 9.60 16.78
N LEU A 19 -4.13 10.08 17.86
CA LEU A 19 -5.43 10.75 17.79
C LEU A 19 -5.36 12.15 17.17
N PHE A 20 -4.28 12.90 17.41
CA PHE A 20 -4.15 14.25 16.87
C PHE A 20 -4.03 14.25 15.34
N PRO A 21 -3.09 13.50 14.73
CA PRO A 21 -3.01 13.46 13.26
C PRO A 21 -4.25 12.82 12.63
N LEU A 22 -4.80 11.77 13.24
CA LEU A 22 -6.04 11.13 12.80
C LEU A 22 -7.21 12.12 12.72
N SER A 23 -7.33 13.01 13.71
CA SER A 23 -8.37 14.05 13.72
C SER A 23 -8.22 15.08 12.60
N LEU A 24 -6.98 15.43 12.24
CA LEU A 24 -6.68 16.35 11.13
C LEU A 24 -6.97 15.70 9.79
N GLN A 25 -6.56 14.44 9.61
CA GLN A 25 -6.85 13.66 8.41
C GLN A 25 -8.37 13.49 8.22
N PHE A 26 -9.10 13.17 9.29
CA PHE A 26 -10.56 13.08 9.25
C PHE A 26 -11.19 14.42 8.79
N GLY A 27 -10.65 15.55 9.24
CA GLY A 27 -11.08 16.87 8.77
C GLY A 27 -10.87 17.09 7.27
N ILE A 28 -9.76 16.60 6.71
CA ILE A 28 -9.50 16.64 5.25
C ILE A 28 -10.49 15.74 4.50
N THR A 29 -10.69 14.50 4.97
CA THR A 29 -11.67 13.59 4.37
C THR A 29 -13.11 14.13 4.45
N TYR A 30 -13.46 14.80 5.55
CA TYR A 30 -14.76 15.44 5.71
C TYR A 30 -15.01 16.50 4.64
N ARG A 31 -13.96 17.25 4.25
CA ARG A 31 -14.07 18.22 3.16
C ARG A 31 -14.34 17.54 1.82
N MET A 32 -13.98 16.27 1.64
CA MET A 32 -14.28 15.44 0.45
C MET A 32 -15.67 14.80 0.45
N ARG A 33 -16.54 15.19 1.40
CA ARG A 33 -17.95 14.74 1.45
C ARG A 33 -18.76 15.29 0.27
N GLY A 34 -19.81 14.55 -0.10
CA GLY A 34 -20.65 14.84 -1.27
C GLY A 34 -20.21 14.10 -2.53
N SER A 35 -19.21 13.23 -2.43
CA SER A 35 -18.90 12.29 -3.51
C SER A 35 -19.97 11.21 -3.64
N SER A 36 -20.17 10.75 -4.87
CA SER A 36 -20.97 9.57 -5.19
C SER A 36 -20.07 8.47 -5.72
N SER A 37 -20.39 7.23 -5.36
CA SER A 37 -19.65 6.05 -5.81
C SER A 37 -20.55 5.17 -6.64
N GLN A 38 -20.03 4.69 -7.77
CA GLN A 38 -20.79 3.90 -8.74
C GLN A 38 -19.93 2.76 -9.26
N TYR A 39 -20.58 1.81 -9.93
CA TYR A 39 -19.90 0.78 -10.71
C TYR A 39 -20.30 0.94 -12.17
N ILE A 40 -19.31 1.03 -13.06
CA ILE A 40 -19.50 0.91 -14.50
C ILE A 40 -19.11 -0.50 -14.94
N ILE A 41 -19.67 -0.96 -16.06
CA ILE A 41 -19.30 -2.25 -16.66
C ILE A 41 -18.35 -1.98 -17.83
N ASP A 42 -17.18 -2.60 -17.81
CA ASP A 42 -16.22 -2.51 -18.92
C ASP A 42 -16.60 -3.44 -20.09
N GLY A 43 -15.83 -3.40 -21.18
CA GLY A 43 -16.06 -4.23 -22.37
C GLY A 43 -15.90 -5.73 -22.12
N MET A 44 -15.32 -6.13 -20.98
CA MET A 44 -15.09 -7.51 -20.56
C MET A 44 -16.12 -7.99 -19.53
N GLY A 45 -17.10 -7.15 -19.16
CA GLY A 45 -18.10 -7.45 -18.14
C GLY A 45 -17.64 -7.25 -16.70
N ASN A 46 -16.46 -6.67 -16.47
CA ASN A 46 -15.96 -6.36 -15.13
C ASN A 46 -16.69 -5.16 -14.54
N ARG A 47 -16.94 -5.22 -13.22
CA ARG A 47 -17.45 -4.11 -12.43
C ARG A 47 -16.28 -3.20 -12.05
N ILE A 48 -16.23 -2.04 -12.67
CA ILE A 48 -15.21 -1.02 -12.44
C ILE A 48 -15.75 0.03 -11.47
N PHE A 49 -15.09 0.17 -10.33
CA PHE A 49 -15.48 1.10 -9.28
C PHE A 49 -15.01 2.52 -9.61
N THR A 50 -15.91 3.47 -9.46
CA THR A 50 -15.65 4.88 -9.73
C THR A 50 -16.16 5.77 -8.61
N LYS A 51 -15.54 6.93 -8.45
CA LYS A 51 -15.98 7.95 -7.50
C LYS A 51 -15.99 9.31 -8.13
N TYR A 52 -17.16 9.92 -8.14
CA TYR A 52 -17.38 11.26 -8.63
C TYR A 52 -17.41 12.23 -7.44
N TYR A 53 -16.61 13.28 -7.53
CA TYR A 53 -16.58 14.41 -6.64
C TYR A 53 -17.08 15.65 -7.41
N PRO A 54 -18.33 16.08 -7.18
CA PRO A 54 -18.83 17.30 -7.81
C PRO A 54 -18.03 18.51 -7.33
N SER A 55 -17.94 19.51 -8.19
CA SER A 55 -17.35 20.81 -7.86
C SER A 55 -17.92 21.36 -6.56
N ASN A 56 -17.07 22.00 -5.76
CA ASN A 56 -17.48 22.70 -4.53
C ASN A 56 -17.83 24.18 -4.79
N ILE A 57 -17.74 24.65 -6.04
CA ILE A 57 -18.07 26.01 -6.44
C ILE A 57 -19.44 26.00 -7.12
N ASN A 58 -20.40 26.77 -6.59
CA ASN A 58 -21.71 26.98 -7.20
C ASN A 58 -21.66 28.13 -8.22
N ASP A 59 -20.85 27.98 -9.26
CA ASP A 59 -20.77 28.92 -10.38
C ASP A 59 -21.25 28.21 -11.66
N PRO A 60 -22.26 28.76 -12.38
CA PRO A 60 -22.82 28.15 -13.59
C PRO A 60 -21.90 28.16 -14.82
N SER A 61 -20.72 28.79 -14.80
CA SER A 61 -19.69 28.48 -15.81
C SER A 61 -19.20 27.06 -15.55
N ILE A 62 -19.57 26.11 -16.40
CA ILE A 62 -19.22 24.68 -16.27
C ILE A 62 -17.71 24.57 -16.03
N MET A 63 -17.32 24.18 -14.81
CA MET A 63 -15.92 23.92 -14.50
C MET A 63 -15.55 22.57 -15.12
N PRO A 64 -14.37 22.46 -15.75
CA PRO A 64 -14.04 21.27 -16.51
C PRO A 64 -13.94 20.04 -15.60
N GLY A 65 -14.09 18.89 -16.24
CA GLY A 65 -13.94 17.59 -15.63
C GLY A 65 -12.50 17.15 -15.60
N VAL A 66 -12.08 16.54 -14.50
CA VAL A 66 -10.75 15.94 -14.38
C VAL A 66 -10.89 14.49 -13.95
N MET A 67 -10.44 13.59 -14.81
CA MET A 67 -10.43 12.15 -14.54
C MET A 67 -9.08 11.71 -14.00
N LEU A 68 -9.09 10.83 -12.99
CA LEU A 68 -7.90 10.38 -12.27
C LEU A 68 -7.73 8.86 -12.41
N PHE A 69 -6.55 8.44 -12.89
CA PHE A 69 -6.19 7.04 -13.17
C PHE A 69 -4.89 6.64 -12.46
N HIS A 70 -4.97 5.63 -11.58
CA HIS A 70 -3.89 5.25 -10.66
C HIS A 70 -2.82 4.35 -11.31
N GLY A 71 -1.67 4.22 -10.63
CA GLY A 71 -0.56 3.35 -11.03
C GLY A 71 -0.79 1.87 -10.72
N MET A 72 0.16 1.03 -11.11
CA MET A 72 0.11 -0.41 -10.81
C MET A 72 0.27 -0.65 -9.29
N GLY A 73 -0.56 -1.52 -8.71
CA GLY A 73 -0.53 -1.77 -7.26
C GLY A 73 -1.13 -0.64 -6.41
N GLU A 74 -1.71 0.37 -7.05
CA GLU A 74 -2.45 1.46 -6.39
C GLU A 74 -3.98 1.28 -6.54
N ASP A 75 -4.73 2.22 -5.99
CA ASP A 75 -6.14 2.43 -6.29
C ASP A 75 -6.42 3.94 -6.30
N GLN A 76 -7.66 4.36 -6.54
CA GLN A 76 -7.97 5.79 -6.58
C GLN A 76 -7.66 6.58 -5.28
N ASN A 77 -7.46 5.91 -4.13
CA ASN A 77 -7.12 6.58 -2.89
C ASN A 77 -5.67 7.08 -2.90
N SER A 78 -4.76 6.47 -3.69
CA SER A 78 -3.41 7.01 -3.90
C SER A 78 -3.46 8.41 -4.51
N LEU A 79 -4.49 8.68 -5.32
CA LEU A 79 -4.74 9.97 -5.98
C LEU A 79 -5.63 10.91 -5.14
N SER A 80 -5.88 10.60 -3.87
CA SER A 80 -6.79 11.40 -3.03
C SER A 80 -6.28 12.83 -2.80
N THR A 81 -4.97 13.05 -2.69
CA THR A 81 -4.37 14.40 -2.60
C THR A 81 -4.65 15.21 -3.87
N LEU A 82 -4.47 14.59 -5.04
CA LEU A 82 -4.75 15.18 -6.33
C LEU A 82 -6.25 15.50 -6.47
N ALA A 83 -7.11 14.55 -6.12
CA ALA A 83 -8.56 14.74 -6.14
C ALA A 83 -9.02 15.89 -5.23
N TYR A 84 -8.45 15.99 -4.03
CA TYR A 84 -8.76 17.06 -3.09
C TYR A 84 -8.30 18.42 -3.63
N ALA A 85 -7.06 18.54 -4.10
CA ALA A 85 -6.52 19.80 -4.61
C ALA A 85 -7.33 20.31 -5.82
N LEU A 86 -7.65 19.43 -6.77
CA LEU A 86 -8.44 19.76 -7.95
C LEU A 86 -9.86 20.19 -7.56
N ARG A 87 -10.54 19.41 -6.72
CA ARG A 87 -11.89 19.77 -6.28
C ARG A 87 -11.90 21.11 -5.54
N MET A 88 -10.91 21.38 -4.70
CA MET A 88 -10.79 22.67 -4.00
C MET A 88 -10.55 23.87 -4.93
N LYS A 89 -10.13 23.61 -6.18
CA LYS A 89 -10.02 24.61 -7.25
C LYS A 89 -11.27 24.70 -8.12
N GLY A 90 -12.33 23.97 -7.79
CA GLY A 90 -13.63 24.04 -8.46
C GLY A 90 -13.83 23.00 -9.56
N PHE A 91 -12.90 22.07 -9.77
CA PHE A 91 -13.06 21.05 -10.80
C PHE A 91 -14.09 19.97 -10.41
N ASN A 92 -14.77 19.41 -11.40
CA ASN A 92 -15.47 18.14 -11.27
C ASN A 92 -14.43 17.01 -11.33
N VAL A 93 -14.33 16.15 -10.32
CA VAL A 93 -13.27 15.13 -10.28
C VAL A 93 -13.86 13.73 -10.33
N PHE A 94 -13.32 12.86 -11.19
CA PHE A 94 -13.78 11.49 -11.37
C PHE A 94 -12.62 10.50 -11.28
N ALA A 95 -12.57 9.72 -10.21
CA ALA A 95 -11.49 8.78 -9.98
C ALA A 95 -11.94 7.32 -10.25
N VAL A 96 -11.05 6.51 -10.82
CA VAL A 96 -11.36 5.17 -11.32
C VAL A 96 -10.39 4.14 -10.73
N ASP A 97 -10.93 3.02 -10.25
CA ASP A 97 -10.12 1.83 -9.95
C ASP A 97 -10.07 0.94 -11.19
N PHE A 98 -8.89 0.67 -11.76
CA PHE A 98 -8.76 -0.27 -12.88
C PHE A 98 -9.13 -1.70 -12.49
N SER A 99 -9.42 -2.57 -13.47
CA SER A 99 -9.68 -3.99 -13.18
C SER A 99 -8.55 -4.62 -12.37
N GLY A 100 -8.90 -5.51 -11.45
CA GLY A 100 -7.92 -6.14 -10.54
C GLY A 100 -7.30 -5.22 -9.48
N HIS A 101 -7.73 -3.95 -9.39
CA HIS A 101 -7.26 -2.96 -8.42
C HIS A 101 -8.41 -2.42 -7.56
N GLY A 102 -8.09 -1.91 -6.37
CA GLY A 102 -9.06 -1.32 -5.44
C GLY A 102 -10.34 -2.13 -5.29
N ARG A 103 -11.49 -1.51 -5.56
CA ARG A 103 -12.81 -2.14 -5.44
C ARG A 103 -13.34 -2.72 -6.75
N SER A 104 -12.58 -2.62 -7.83
CA SER A 104 -12.93 -3.18 -9.13
C SER A 104 -12.76 -4.69 -9.17
N SER A 105 -13.60 -5.36 -9.95
CA SER A 105 -13.47 -6.80 -10.22
C SER A 105 -12.46 -7.04 -11.35
N GLY A 106 -12.34 -8.30 -11.78
CA GLY A 106 -11.48 -8.68 -12.89
C GLY A 106 -10.00 -8.77 -12.50
N VAL A 107 -9.16 -8.74 -13.52
CA VAL A 107 -7.70 -8.86 -13.42
C VAL A 107 -7.05 -7.88 -14.41
N ILE A 108 -5.75 -7.64 -14.26
CA ILE A 108 -4.94 -7.07 -15.32
C ILE A 108 -4.19 -8.22 -16.03
N PRO A 109 -4.45 -8.50 -17.32
CA PRO A 109 -3.64 -9.42 -18.10
C PRO A 109 -2.26 -8.80 -18.41
N SER A 110 -1.29 -9.61 -18.83
CA SER A 110 0.04 -9.13 -19.21
C SER A 110 0.14 -8.66 -20.67
N GLY A 111 1.06 -7.74 -20.97
CA GLY A 111 1.42 -7.30 -22.33
C GLY A 111 0.43 -6.33 -22.98
N GLU A 112 0.49 -6.17 -24.32
CA GLU A 112 -0.34 -5.23 -25.11
C GLU A 112 -1.86 -5.38 -24.88
N SER A 113 -2.30 -6.59 -24.50
CA SER A 113 -3.70 -6.84 -24.13
C SER A 113 -4.14 -6.03 -22.91
N SER A 114 -3.22 -5.74 -21.99
CA SER A 114 -3.43 -4.88 -20.84
C SER A 114 -3.72 -3.44 -21.26
N ASP A 115 -2.86 -2.86 -22.10
CA ASP A 115 -2.98 -1.46 -22.53
C ASP A 115 -4.32 -1.18 -23.20
N SER A 116 -4.76 -2.12 -24.06
CA SER A 116 -6.02 -2.00 -24.78
C SER A 116 -7.24 -2.08 -23.84
N ILE A 117 -7.20 -2.97 -22.83
CA ILE A 117 -8.26 -3.08 -21.83
C ILE A 117 -8.32 -1.83 -20.95
N LEU A 118 -7.18 -1.35 -20.49
CA LEU A 118 -7.11 -0.16 -19.64
C LEU A 118 -7.55 1.10 -20.41
N ALA A 119 -7.13 1.25 -21.67
CA ALA A 119 -7.58 2.33 -22.54
C ALA A 119 -9.11 2.28 -22.78
N HIS A 120 -9.67 1.08 -22.99
CA HIS A 120 -11.12 0.92 -23.08
C HIS A 120 -11.81 1.31 -21.75
N GLN A 121 -11.23 0.98 -20.59
CA GLN A 121 -11.76 1.40 -19.29
C GLN A 121 -11.72 2.92 -19.12
N VAL A 122 -10.66 3.61 -19.58
CA VAL A 122 -10.57 5.07 -19.62
C VAL A 122 -11.72 5.66 -20.45
N ASN A 123 -11.89 5.20 -21.70
CA ASN A 123 -12.93 5.72 -22.59
C ASN A 123 -14.35 5.45 -22.05
N ARG A 124 -14.58 4.25 -21.48
CA ARG A 124 -15.88 3.92 -20.88
C ARG A 124 -16.19 4.78 -19.66
N ALA A 125 -15.18 5.05 -18.83
CA ALA A 125 -15.29 5.94 -17.69
C ALA A 125 -15.53 7.39 -18.13
N LYS A 126 -14.89 7.85 -19.21
CA LYS A 126 -15.09 9.19 -19.80
C LYS A 126 -16.53 9.39 -20.23
N GLU A 127 -17.10 8.47 -20.99
CA GLU A 127 -18.50 8.55 -21.43
C GLU A 127 -19.48 8.58 -20.25
N TYR A 128 -19.22 7.78 -19.22
CA TYR A 128 -20.03 7.81 -18.01
C TYR A 128 -19.91 9.14 -17.27
N PHE A 129 -18.67 9.63 -17.08
CA PHE A 129 -18.40 10.89 -16.39
C PHE A 129 -19.05 12.07 -17.11
N LYS A 130 -18.91 12.14 -18.44
CA LYS A 130 -19.57 13.11 -19.31
C LYS A 130 -21.07 13.18 -19.04
N SER A 131 -21.73 12.02 -18.99
CA SER A 131 -23.17 11.94 -18.77
C SER A 131 -23.64 12.43 -17.39
N ILE A 132 -22.88 12.13 -16.32
CA ILE A 132 -23.29 12.47 -14.95
C ILE A 132 -22.89 13.90 -14.54
N ALA A 133 -21.85 14.45 -15.17
CA ALA A 133 -21.35 15.79 -14.89
C ALA A 133 -21.91 16.84 -15.86
N GLY A 134 -22.53 16.43 -16.97
CA GLY A 134 -23.09 17.34 -17.97
C GLY A 134 -22.02 18.12 -18.74
N LEU A 135 -20.90 17.45 -19.04
CA LEU A 135 -19.73 18.02 -19.73
C LEU A 135 -19.74 17.62 -21.21
N SER A 136 -18.94 18.29 -22.05
CA SER A 136 -18.52 17.76 -23.35
C SER A 136 -17.15 17.06 -23.25
N ASP A 137 -16.69 16.43 -24.34
CA ASP A 137 -15.41 15.71 -24.32
C ASP A 137 -14.22 16.67 -24.18
N ASP A 138 -14.29 17.85 -24.79
CA ASP A 138 -13.29 18.92 -24.73
C ASP A 138 -13.23 19.62 -23.36
N ASP A 139 -14.27 19.48 -22.52
CA ASP A 139 -14.26 19.93 -21.12
C ASP A 139 -13.59 18.91 -20.18
N ILE A 140 -13.13 17.75 -20.67
CA ILE A 140 -12.59 16.66 -19.84
C ILE A 140 -11.08 16.55 -20.01
N TYR A 141 -10.38 16.66 -18.88
CA TYR A 141 -8.94 16.42 -18.75
C TYR A 141 -8.68 15.04 -18.17
N LEU A 142 -7.71 14.33 -18.73
CA LEU A 142 -7.32 12.99 -18.29
C LEU A 142 -5.99 13.06 -17.55
N VAL A 143 -5.94 12.62 -16.29
CA VAL A 143 -4.72 12.60 -15.48
C VAL A 143 -4.40 11.18 -15.07
N GLY A 144 -3.23 10.70 -15.46
CA GLY A 144 -2.79 9.34 -15.16
C GLY A 144 -1.42 9.32 -14.49
N HIS A 145 -1.26 8.41 -13.52
CA HIS A 145 0.02 8.11 -12.87
C HIS A 145 0.56 6.75 -13.33
N SER A 146 1.84 6.65 -13.71
CA SER A 146 2.49 5.38 -14.05
C SER A 146 1.69 4.58 -15.08
N MET A 147 1.23 3.36 -14.75
CA MET A 147 0.29 2.58 -15.57
C MET A 147 -0.94 3.37 -16.05
N GLY A 148 -1.51 4.24 -15.21
CA GLY A 148 -2.64 5.09 -15.55
C GLY A 148 -2.30 6.15 -16.61
N SER A 149 -1.08 6.69 -16.60
CA SER A 149 -0.63 7.64 -17.64
C SER A 149 -0.54 6.96 -19.02
N ARG A 150 -0.04 5.72 -19.03
CA ARG A 150 0.06 4.88 -20.22
C ARG A 150 -1.32 4.56 -20.77
N ALA A 151 -2.26 4.19 -19.89
CA ALA A 151 -3.65 3.93 -20.25
C ALA A 151 -4.34 5.18 -20.82
N VAL A 152 -4.13 6.35 -20.20
CA VAL A 152 -4.65 7.63 -20.69
C VAL A 152 -4.10 7.95 -22.08
N LEU A 153 -2.78 7.87 -22.28
CA LEU A 153 -2.19 8.20 -23.58
C LEU A 153 -2.68 7.23 -24.67
N LYS A 154 -2.76 5.93 -24.37
CA LYS A 154 -3.31 4.92 -25.29
C LYS A 154 -4.78 5.18 -25.61
N ALA A 155 -5.58 5.58 -24.63
CA ALA A 155 -6.99 5.90 -24.81
C ALA A 155 -7.16 7.08 -25.77
N THR A 156 -6.43 8.17 -25.55
CA THR A 156 -6.48 9.37 -26.41
C THR A 156 -5.90 9.12 -27.80
N GLN A 157 -4.95 8.19 -27.93
CA GLN A 157 -4.42 7.79 -29.24
C GLN A 157 -5.46 6.99 -30.06
N THR A 158 -6.29 6.19 -29.40
CA THR A 158 -7.23 5.28 -30.06
C THR A 158 -8.63 5.86 -30.23
N ASP A 159 -8.98 6.87 -29.44
CA ASP A 159 -10.24 7.58 -29.53
C ASP A 159 -10.03 8.97 -30.17
N PRO A 160 -10.56 9.23 -31.38
CA PRO A 160 -10.35 10.50 -32.07
C PRO A 160 -11.11 11.67 -31.44
N THR A 161 -11.94 11.46 -30.41
CA THR A 161 -12.61 12.57 -29.71
C THR A 161 -11.58 13.48 -29.04
N LEU A 162 -11.70 14.78 -29.26
CA LEU A 162 -10.83 15.76 -28.63
C LEU A 162 -11.16 15.88 -27.15
N VAL A 163 -10.15 15.67 -26.30
CA VAL A 163 -10.20 15.94 -24.85
C VAL A 163 -9.54 17.28 -24.55
N GLY A 164 -9.87 17.89 -23.41
CA GLY A 164 -9.27 19.17 -22.99
C GLY A 164 -7.75 19.10 -22.79
N GLY A 165 -7.23 17.92 -22.47
CA GLY A 165 -5.80 17.63 -22.42
C GLY A 165 -5.46 16.42 -21.54
N CYS A 166 -4.21 15.96 -21.64
CA CYS A 166 -3.69 14.83 -20.86
C CYS A 166 -2.56 15.28 -19.94
N VAL A 167 -2.59 14.86 -18.68
CA VAL A 167 -1.49 15.03 -17.72
C VAL A 167 -0.92 13.66 -17.36
N LEU A 168 0.35 13.47 -17.68
CA LEU A 168 1.07 12.21 -17.55
C LEU A 168 2.08 12.33 -16.41
N ILE A 169 1.82 11.66 -15.29
CA ILE A 169 2.67 11.69 -14.10
C ILE A 169 3.46 10.38 -14.03
N GLY A 170 4.80 10.44 -13.98
CA GLY A 170 5.66 9.27 -13.85
C GLY A 170 5.47 8.26 -14.99
N SER A 171 5.50 8.75 -16.23
CA SER A 171 4.89 8.02 -17.33
C SER A 171 5.52 6.65 -17.62
N ALA A 172 4.71 5.58 -17.61
CA ALA A 172 5.14 4.21 -17.88
C ALA A 172 5.28 3.90 -19.38
N ILE A 173 6.02 4.76 -20.09
CA ILE A 173 6.22 4.69 -21.54
C ILE A 173 7.71 4.83 -21.85
N ASP A 174 8.32 3.73 -22.25
CA ASP A 174 9.67 3.68 -22.77
C ASP A 174 9.62 3.61 -24.30
N VAL A 175 9.82 4.76 -24.95
CA VAL A 175 9.82 4.87 -26.42
C VAL A 175 11.01 4.14 -27.06
N ASP A 176 12.13 4.00 -26.35
CA ASP A 176 13.33 3.32 -26.85
C ASP A 176 13.14 1.79 -26.83
N ARG A 177 12.30 1.28 -25.92
CA ARG A 177 11.89 -0.14 -25.85
C ARG A 177 10.54 -0.45 -26.48
N ALA A 178 10.03 0.44 -27.34
CA ALA A 178 8.77 0.29 -28.06
C ALA A 178 8.68 -0.98 -28.94
N SER A 179 9.75 -1.78 -29.09
CA SER A 179 9.75 -3.03 -29.86
C SER A 179 8.64 -4.00 -29.46
N ASN A 180 8.21 -3.95 -28.19
CA ASN A 180 7.19 -4.85 -27.64
C ASN A 180 5.75 -4.31 -27.74
N ASP A 181 5.58 -3.02 -28.01
CA ASP A 181 4.27 -2.34 -28.02
C ASP A 181 4.13 -1.50 -29.29
N SER A 182 3.45 -2.06 -30.28
CA SER A 182 3.27 -1.48 -31.62
C SER A 182 2.76 -0.04 -31.59
N TRP A 183 1.83 0.27 -30.68
CA TRP A 183 1.19 1.57 -30.60
C TRP A 183 2.11 2.71 -30.13
N ILE A 184 3.15 2.42 -29.36
CA ILE A 184 4.09 3.45 -28.88
C ILE A 184 4.87 4.02 -30.06
N LYS A 185 5.14 3.20 -31.09
CA LYS A 185 5.83 3.63 -32.32
C LYS A 185 5.00 4.60 -33.15
N ASP A 186 3.69 4.58 -32.98
CA ASP A 186 2.77 5.44 -33.70
C ASP A 186 2.58 6.79 -32.99
N LEU A 187 3.21 7.01 -31.83
CA LEU A 187 3.19 8.30 -31.15
C LEU A 187 4.00 9.35 -31.92
N GLY A 188 3.49 10.57 -31.95
CA GLY A 188 4.13 11.67 -32.66
C GLY A 188 3.43 13.01 -32.40
N PRO A 189 3.84 14.08 -33.10
CA PRO A 189 3.32 15.44 -32.88
C PRO A 189 1.83 15.62 -33.19
N ASP A 190 1.25 14.75 -34.01
CA ASP A 190 -0.17 14.69 -34.35
C ASP A 190 -0.91 13.54 -33.65
N ASN A 191 -0.22 12.70 -32.88
CA ASN A 191 -0.80 11.49 -32.31
C ASN A 191 -0.30 11.19 -30.88
N PRO A 192 -1.15 11.36 -29.84
CA PRO A 192 -2.56 11.76 -29.92
C PRO A 192 -2.75 13.25 -30.22
N ASN A 193 -3.89 13.58 -30.82
CA ASN A 193 -4.25 14.96 -31.16
C ASN A 193 -4.85 15.70 -29.95
N CYS A 194 -4.04 15.99 -28.93
CA CYS A 194 -4.43 16.79 -27.78
C CYS A 194 -3.22 17.50 -27.13
N ASP A 195 -3.49 18.44 -26.23
CA ASP A 195 -2.48 19.02 -25.35
C ASP A 195 -2.01 17.99 -24.31
N ILE A 196 -0.70 17.96 -24.03
CA ILE A 196 -0.06 16.97 -23.14
C ILE A 196 0.88 17.67 -22.17
N PHE A 197 0.78 17.32 -20.88
CA PHE A 197 1.70 17.77 -19.85
C PHE A 197 2.35 16.60 -19.11
N ILE A 198 3.66 16.51 -19.19
CA ILE A 198 4.48 15.44 -18.60
C ILE A 198 5.08 15.92 -17.29
N LEU A 199 4.83 15.20 -16.22
CA LEU A 199 5.35 15.46 -14.88
C LEU A 199 6.17 14.25 -14.40
N THR A 200 7.37 14.49 -13.89
CA THR A 200 8.24 13.42 -13.35
C THR A 200 9.16 13.96 -12.28
N GLY A 201 9.73 13.11 -11.44
CA GLY A 201 10.65 13.43 -10.36
C GLY A 201 12.09 13.03 -10.64
N THR A 202 13.07 13.83 -10.18
CA THR A 202 14.50 13.50 -10.34
C THR A 202 14.95 12.23 -9.63
N TRP A 203 14.16 11.70 -8.68
CA TRP A 203 14.42 10.46 -7.96
C TRP A 203 13.46 9.33 -8.37
N ASP A 204 12.79 9.45 -9.51
CA ASP A 204 12.09 8.31 -10.11
C ASP A 204 13.10 7.26 -10.58
N ASP A 205 13.10 6.08 -9.95
CA ASP A 205 13.95 4.93 -10.26
C ASP A 205 13.17 3.77 -10.90
N VAL A 206 11.88 3.99 -11.19
CA VAL A 206 10.98 3.07 -11.89
C VAL A 206 10.86 3.50 -13.36
N HIS A 207 10.53 4.78 -13.59
CA HIS A 207 10.48 5.45 -14.88
C HIS A 207 11.37 6.70 -14.85
N PRO A 208 12.69 6.53 -15.05
CA PRO A 208 13.66 7.60 -14.91
C PRO A 208 13.30 8.84 -15.77
N PRO A 209 13.65 10.06 -15.33
CA PRO A 209 13.36 11.30 -16.08
C PRO A 209 13.80 11.30 -17.54
N GLN A 210 14.80 10.50 -17.88
CA GLN A 210 15.25 10.31 -19.26
C GLN A 210 14.17 9.70 -20.15
N GLU A 211 13.36 8.74 -19.64
CA GLU A 211 12.22 8.17 -20.36
C GLU A 211 11.16 9.25 -20.64
N ALA A 212 10.86 10.09 -19.64
CA ALA A 212 9.93 11.22 -19.80
C ALA A 212 10.43 12.27 -20.81
N LEU A 213 11.75 12.57 -20.81
CA LEU A 213 12.36 13.47 -21.78
C LEU A 213 12.29 12.91 -23.21
N ARG A 214 12.48 11.59 -23.37
CA ARG A 214 12.33 10.91 -24.66
C ARG A 214 10.89 10.94 -25.16
N LEU A 215 9.93 10.66 -24.28
CA LEU A 215 8.51 10.78 -24.60
C LEU A 215 8.15 12.20 -25.03
N PHE A 216 8.65 13.21 -24.32
CA PHE A 216 8.50 14.62 -24.69
C PHE A 216 9.07 14.90 -26.10
N GLN A 217 10.27 14.40 -26.43
CA GLN A 217 10.87 14.56 -27.76
C GLN A 217 9.99 13.93 -28.85
N THR A 218 9.51 12.71 -28.63
CA THR A 218 8.61 12.00 -29.57
C THR A 218 7.31 12.78 -29.81
N LEU A 219 6.64 13.22 -28.74
CA LEU A 219 5.35 13.93 -28.83
C LEU A 219 5.50 15.37 -29.32
N SER A 220 6.64 16.02 -29.07
CA SER A 220 6.88 17.38 -29.57
C SER A 220 7.41 17.40 -31.00
N GLY A 221 8.09 16.34 -31.45
CA GLY A 221 8.85 16.31 -32.69
C GLY A 221 10.12 17.16 -32.64
N ASN A 222 10.58 17.53 -31.43
CA ASN A 222 11.72 18.42 -31.24
C ASN A 222 12.86 17.72 -30.49
N ASP A 223 13.89 17.32 -31.24
CA ASP A 223 15.06 16.58 -30.75
C ASP A 223 16.12 17.45 -30.03
N THR A 224 15.95 18.78 -30.04
CA THR A 224 16.98 19.72 -29.53
C THR A 224 16.84 20.02 -28.03
N ILE A 225 15.93 19.35 -27.33
CA ILE A 225 15.52 19.72 -25.98
C ILE A 225 16.20 18.84 -24.93
N THR A 226 17.04 19.46 -24.10
CA THR A 226 17.74 18.84 -22.95
C THR A 226 17.34 19.43 -21.59
N ASP A 227 16.48 20.46 -21.55
CA ASP A 227 16.15 21.15 -20.30
C ASP A 227 14.99 20.49 -19.56
N LEU A 228 15.08 20.52 -18.23
CA LEU A 228 14.16 19.88 -17.28
C LEU A 228 12.80 20.59 -17.11
N ARG A 229 12.53 21.65 -17.87
CA ARG A 229 11.25 22.37 -17.89
C ARG A 229 11.08 23.10 -19.21
N ARG A 230 10.12 22.69 -20.05
CA ARG A 230 9.83 23.34 -21.34
C ARG A 230 8.36 23.19 -21.76
N SER A 231 7.95 24.12 -22.61
CA SER A 231 6.69 24.10 -23.35
C SER A 231 7.01 24.18 -24.83
N TYR A 232 6.33 23.38 -25.65
CA TYR A 232 6.49 23.37 -27.10
C TYR A 232 5.14 23.25 -27.79
N ILE A 233 4.88 24.11 -28.76
CA ILE A 233 3.69 24.03 -29.62
C ILE A 233 4.11 23.27 -30.89
N THR A 234 3.45 22.15 -31.13
CA THR A 234 3.69 21.28 -32.30
C THR A 234 3.22 21.93 -33.60
N ALA A 235 3.63 21.37 -34.74
CA ALA A 235 3.13 21.77 -36.06
C ALA A 235 1.60 21.61 -36.22
N TYR A 236 0.98 20.81 -35.36
CA TYR A 236 -0.45 20.52 -35.35
C TYR A 236 -1.22 21.36 -34.32
N ASN A 237 -0.58 22.39 -33.76
CA ASN A 237 -1.14 23.30 -32.77
C ASN A 237 -1.50 22.63 -31.43
N ASN A 238 -1.03 21.41 -31.16
CA ASN A 238 -1.06 20.80 -29.83
C ASN A 238 0.13 21.32 -29.00
N THR A 239 -0.06 21.56 -27.72
CA THR A 239 1.01 21.92 -26.80
C THR A 239 1.49 20.72 -26.01
N VAL A 240 2.80 20.48 -26.04
CA VAL A 240 3.47 19.47 -25.21
C VAL A 240 4.37 20.19 -24.21
N GLU A 241 4.15 19.91 -22.93
CA GLU A 241 4.89 20.48 -21.82
C GLU A 241 5.56 19.39 -20.96
N ILE A 242 6.69 19.72 -20.36
CA ILE A 242 7.35 18.85 -19.37
C ILE A 242 7.84 19.65 -18.17
N TYR A 243 7.69 19.08 -16.98
CA TYR A 243 8.27 19.59 -15.75
C TYR A 243 8.87 18.46 -14.91
N VAL A 244 10.15 18.59 -14.55
CA VAL A 244 10.86 17.64 -13.69
C VAL A 244 11.00 18.22 -12.27
N PHE A 245 10.31 17.61 -11.31
CA PHE A 245 10.39 17.95 -9.89
C PHE A 245 11.70 17.48 -9.27
N ASN A 246 12.35 18.34 -8.49
CA ASN A 246 13.54 17.93 -7.74
C ASN A 246 13.16 17.14 -6.47
N GLY A 247 13.79 15.98 -6.26
CA GLY A 247 13.67 15.19 -5.04
C GLY A 247 12.37 14.40 -4.90
N LEU A 248 11.65 14.20 -5.99
CA LEU A 248 10.41 13.44 -6.02
C LEU A 248 10.68 12.01 -6.53
N THR A 249 10.14 11.02 -5.82
CA THR A 249 10.23 9.59 -6.16
C THR A 249 8.94 9.13 -6.82
N HIS A 250 8.97 8.09 -7.65
CA HIS A 250 7.81 7.54 -8.38
C HIS A 250 6.52 7.47 -7.54
N THR A 251 6.56 6.79 -6.38
CA THR A 251 5.37 6.62 -5.53
C THR A 251 4.85 7.90 -4.88
N HIS A 252 5.69 8.93 -4.75
CA HIS A 252 5.29 10.21 -4.15
C HIS A 252 4.75 11.19 -5.18
N GLU A 253 4.88 10.93 -6.48
CA GLU A 253 4.37 11.83 -7.52
C GLU A 253 2.85 11.95 -7.48
N SER A 254 2.16 10.82 -7.31
CA SER A 254 0.70 10.73 -7.18
C SER A 254 0.15 11.40 -5.91
N MET A 255 0.96 11.47 -4.86
CA MET A 255 0.60 12.04 -3.56
C MET A 255 1.04 13.50 -3.38
N SER A 256 1.89 14.03 -4.27
CA SER A 256 2.52 15.34 -4.10
C SER A 256 1.52 16.48 -4.27
N VAL A 257 1.42 17.33 -3.23
CA VAL A 257 0.66 18.59 -3.29
C VAL A 257 1.20 19.52 -4.39
N GLY A 258 2.52 19.51 -4.61
CA GLY A 258 3.16 20.31 -5.65
C GLY A 258 2.74 19.87 -7.05
N VAL A 259 2.73 18.55 -7.31
CA VAL A 259 2.21 17.96 -8.55
C VAL A 259 0.74 18.35 -8.71
N ALA A 260 -0.07 18.17 -7.67
CA ALA A 260 -1.50 18.44 -7.72
C ALA A 260 -1.85 19.90 -8.02
N LEU A 261 -1.14 20.84 -7.40
CA LEU A 261 -1.33 22.26 -7.67
C LEU A 261 -0.84 22.64 -9.07
N LEU A 262 0.20 21.97 -9.58
CA LEU A 262 0.75 22.24 -10.91
C LEU A 262 -0.21 21.75 -11.99
N THR A 263 -0.73 20.53 -11.83
CA THR A 263 -1.82 19.98 -12.63
C THR A 263 -3.03 20.92 -12.62
N ALA A 264 -3.50 21.36 -11.45
CA ALA A 264 -4.66 22.25 -11.36
C ALA A 264 -4.44 23.60 -12.05
N SER A 265 -3.23 24.16 -11.94
CA SER A 265 -2.88 25.44 -12.55
C SER A 265 -2.80 25.31 -14.06
N TRP A 266 -2.15 24.25 -14.55
CA TRP A 266 -2.03 23.97 -15.99
C TRP A 266 -3.41 23.80 -16.64
N ILE A 267 -4.30 23.01 -16.05
CA ILE A 267 -5.68 22.85 -16.54
C ILE A 267 -6.40 24.21 -16.58
N ARG A 268 -6.29 25.01 -15.51
CA ARG A 268 -6.96 26.31 -15.45
C ARG A 268 -6.42 27.31 -16.48
N GLU A 269 -5.13 27.29 -16.75
CA GLU A 269 -4.52 28.15 -17.77
C GLU A 269 -5.04 27.84 -19.17
N ARG A 270 -5.22 26.55 -19.48
CA ARG A 270 -5.78 26.08 -20.77
C ARG A 270 -7.20 26.57 -21.00
N GLU A 271 -8.04 26.49 -19.97
CA GLU A 271 -9.41 27.00 -20.00
C GLU A 271 -9.49 28.51 -20.25
N ILE A 272 -8.58 29.29 -19.64
CA ILE A 272 -8.63 30.76 -19.71
C ILE A 272 -7.99 31.29 -21.00
N TYR A 273 -6.84 30.72 -21.39
CA TYR A 273 -5.96 31.30 -22.41
C TYR A 273 -5.83 30.45 -23.68
N GLY A 274 -6.38 29.23 -23.71
CA GLY A 274 -6.18 28.29 -24.82
C GLY A 274 -4.71 27.92 -25.02
N ASN A 275 -4.21 28.01 -26.26
CA ASN A 275 -2.82 27.67 -26.62
C ASN A 275 -1.83 28.84 -26.49
N GLY A 276 -2.25 29.95 -25.86
CA GLY A 276 -1.42 31.14 -25.66
C GLY A 276 -0.57 31.05 -24.41
N SER A 277 0.75 31.03 -24.57
CA SER A 277 1.74 30.93 -23.50
C SER A 277 1.86 32.16 -22.57
N SER A 278 1.95 31.89 -21.24
CA SER A 278 2.81 32.53 -20.18
C SER A 278 2.13 33.43 -19.10
N PRO A 279 2.60 33.50 -17.82
CA PRO A 279 3.70 32.79 -17.16
C PRO A 279 3.28 31.89 -15.97
N PHE A 280 3.71 30.65 -16.08
CA PHE A 280 4.11 29.68 -15.06
C PHE A 280 4.51 30.23 -13.66
N TYR A 281 3.66 29.92 -12.66
CA TYR A 281 3.96 29.57 -11.24
C TYR A 281 4.50 30.57 -10.19
N ASP A 282 3.83 30.56 -9.03
CA ASP A 282 4.23 31.17 -7.75
C ASP A 282 5.20 30.25 -6.95
N PRO A 283 6.41 30.72 -6.58
CA PRO A 283 7.40 29.98 -5.78
C PRO A 283 6.92 29.50 -4.40
N LEU A 284 5.83 30.08 -3.86
CA LEU A 284 5.28 29.68 -2.56
C LEU A 284 4.64 28.29 -2.58
N ILE A 285 4.13 27.84 -3.73
CA ILE A 285 3.48 26.53 -3.87
C ILE A 285 4.49 25.37 -3.77
N THR A 286 5.75 25.62 -4.12
CA THR A 286 6.83 24.63 -4.13
C THR A 286 7.50 24.37 -2.77
N SER A 287 7.19 25.14 -1.72
CA SER A 287 7.86 25.02 -0.41
C SER A 287 7.01 24.42 0.72
N ILE A 288 5.78 24.00 0.43
CA ILE A 288 4.92 23.34 1.42
C ILE A 288 5.35 21.88 1.51
N PHE A 289 6.18 21.56 2.50
CA PHE A 289 6.38 20.20 2.98
C PHE A 289 5.02 19.51 3.15
N ASP A 290 4.91 18.30 2.62
CA ASP A 290 3.71 17.48 2.77
C ASP A 290 3.52 17.09 4.24
N ILE A 291 2.75 17.92 4.97
CA ILE A 291 2.47 17.71 6.39
C ILE A 291 1.77 16.36 6.64
N GLN A 292 1.11 15.78 5.62
CA GLN A 292 0.46 14.48 5.72
C GLN A 292 1.47 13.34 5.87
N VAL A 293 2.62 13.43 5.21
CA VAL A 293 3.71 12.45 5.38
C VAL A 293 4.21 12.48 6.83
N TRP A 294 4.36 13.66 7.42
CA TRP A 294 4.78 13.79 8.81
C TRP A 294 3.72 13.31 9.79
N PHE A 295 2.44 13.55 9.52
CA PHE A 295 1.33 12.95 10.27
C PHE A 295 1.41 11.43 10.26
N LYS A 296 1.72 10.84 9.10
CA LYS A 296 1.87 9.39 9.02
C LYS A 296 3.01 8.88 9.88
N VAL A 297 4.16 9.56 9.87
CA VAL A 297 5.32 9.21 10.72
C VAL A 297 4.97 9.30 12.21
N LEU A 298 4.25 10.34 12.62
CA LEU A 298 3.80 10.51 14.01
C LEU A 298 2.84 9.40 14.43
N GLU A 299 1.89 9.02 13.57
CA GLU A 299 0.93 7.95 13.85
C GLU A 299 1.64 6.59 14.02
N VAL A 300 2.59 6.25 13.14
CA VAL A 300 3.41 5.03 13.30
C VAL A 300 4.12 5.06 14.64
N ALA A 301 4.83 6.14 14.96
CA ALA A 301 5.52 6.28 16.24
C ALA A 301 4.55 6.13 17.43
N GLY A 302 3.36 6.74 17.31
CA GLY A 302 2.28 6.62 18.28
C GLY A 302 1.82 5.19 18.50
N PHE A 303 1.58 4.43 17.43
CA PHE A 303 1.21 3.01 17.50
C PHE A 303 2.28 2.15 18.20
N PHE A 304 3.56 2.35 17.85
CA PHE A 304 4.64 1.63 18.52
C PHE A 304 4.67 1.94 20.02
N LEU A 305 4.50 3.20 20.42
CA LEU A 305 4.39 3.57 21.83
C LEU A 305 3.19 2.91 22.50
N LEU A 306 2.00 2.97 21.88
CA LEU A 306 0.78 2.37 22.41
C LEU A 306 0.93 0.88 22.67
N LEU A 307 1.44 0.13 21.69
CA LEU A 307 1.56 -1.32 21.78
C LEU A 307 2.66 -1.73 22.78
N ILE A 308 3.84 -1.09 22.73
CA ILE A 308 4.96 -1.41 23.63
C ILE A 308 4.60 -1.08 25.08
N TYR A 309 4.07 0.12 25.34
CA TYR A 309 3.80 0.55 26.72
C TYR A 309 2.48 0.00 27.26
N GLY A 310 1.48 -0.25 26.41
CA GLY A 310 0.27 -0.99 26.78
C GLY A 310 0.63 -2.40 27.28
N GLN A 311 1.50 -3.10 26.56
CA GLN A 311 2.02 -4.41 26.98
C GLN A 311 2.77 -4.32 28.32
N LYS A 312 3.65 -3.31 28.50
CA LYS A 312 4.42 -3.14 29.74
C LYS A 312 3.56 -2.83 30.96
N ILE A 313 2.48 -2.07 30.81
CA ILE A 313 1.52 -1.79 31.90
C ILE A 313 0.80 -3.08 32.32
N ILE A 314 0.29 -3.85 31.35
CA ILE A 314 -0.36 -5.14 31.64
C ILE A 314 0.61 -6.08 32.36
N GLN A 315 1.85 -6.16 31.88
CA GLN A 315 2.89 -6.98 32.50
C GLN A 315 3.19 -6.52 33.93
N TYR A 316 3.37 -5.22 34.16
CA TYR A 316 3.64 -4.67 35.49
C TYR A 316 2.52 -4.95 36.50
N GLU A 317 1.25 -4.80 36.09
CA GLU A 317 0.08 -5.12 36.92
C GLU A 317 -0.03 -6.63 37.22
N GLN A 318 0.35 -7.49 36.26
CA GLN A 318 0.40 -8.93 36.47
C GLN A 318 1.52 -9.32 37.43
N GLU A 319 2.74 -8.80 37.27
CA GLU A 319 3.88 -9.06 38.16
C GLU A 319 3.55 -8.68 39.60
N LYS A 320 2.98 -7.49 39.81
CA LYS A 320 2.52 -7.01 41.12
C LYS A 320 1.49 -7.94 41.78
N ARG A 321 0.61 -8.57 40.98
CA ARG A 321 -0.36 -9.57 41.49
C ARG A 321 0.26 -10.94 41.76
N THR A 322 1.36 -11.28 41.08
CA THR A 322 1.99 -12.61 41.15
C THR A 322 3.04 -12.69 42.25
N GLU A 323 3.68 -11.58 42.64
CA GLU A 323 4.52 -11.50 43.86
C GLU A 323 3.76 -11.91 45.15
N ILE A 324 2.42 -12.00 45.09
CA ILE A 324 1.54 -12.41 46.19
C ILE A 324 1.26 -13.94 46.20
N ARG A 325 1.61 -14.68 45.13
CA ARG A 325 1.41 -16.15 45.03
C ARG A 325 2.63 -16.83 44.41
N SER A 326 3.50 -17.39 45.25
CA SER A 326 4.58 -18.28 44.80
C SER A 326 4.03 -19.67 44.46
N SER A 327 4.12 -20.06 43.19
CA SER A 327 3.97 -21.45 42.75
C SER A 327 5.32 -21.98 42.23
N PRO A 328 5.58 -23.30 42.28
CA PRO A 328 6.87 -23.87 41.88
C PRO A 328 7.12 -23.66 40.39
N GLU A 329 8.37 -23.32 40.03
CA GLU A 329 8.81 -23.21 38.64
C GLU A 329 8.73 -24.59 37.95
N GLU A 330 7.91 -24.71 36.90
CA GLU A 330 7.96 -25.88 36.03
C GLU A 330 9.33 -25.96 35.33
N PRO A 331 9.89 -27.17 35.14
CA PRO A 331 11.16 -27.34 34.44
C PRO A 331 11.06 -26.80 33.01
N THR A 332 12.09 -26.03 32.61
CA THR A 332 12.08 -25.30 31.35
C THR A 332 12.46 -26.21 30.16
N ASP A 333 11.65 -26.17 29.10
CA ASP A 333 11.87 -26.98 27.90
C ASP A 333 13.10 -26.54 27.07
N LEU A 334 13.58 -25.31 27.31
CA LEU A 334 14.67 -24.67 26.57
C LEU A 334 16.00 -24.82 27.32
N PHE A 335 16.92 -25.63 26.79
CA PHE A 335 18.14 -26.01 27.50
C PHE A 335 19.43 -25.42 26.93
N ASN A 336 19.41 -24.99 25.65
CA ASN A 336 20.56 -24.35 25.02
C ASN A 336 20.13 -23.20 24.11
N LEU A 337 20.14 -21.99 24.69
CA LEU A 337 19.67 -20.77 24.04
C LEU A 337 20.52 -20.36 22.83
N LYS A 338 21.86 -20.56 22.90
CA LYS A 338 22.76 -20.23 21.78
C LYS A 338 22.48 -21.13 20.58
N LYS A 339 22.32 -22.43 20.81
CA LYS A 339 21.99 -23.41 19.77
C LYS A 339 20.62 -23.13 19.16
N PHE A 340 19.63 -22.79 20.00
CA PHE A 340 18.28 -22.42 19.56
C PHE A 340 18.29 -21.24 18.56
N TYR A 341 18.96 -20.12 18.91
CA TYR A 341 18.97 -18.95 18.04
C TYR A 341 19.76 -19.13 16.74
N TRP A 342 20.93 -19.78 16.79
CA TRP A 342 21.69 -20.07 15.57
C TRP A 342 20.89 -20.93 14.60
N PHE A 343 20.19 -21.93 15.12
CA PHE A 343 19.38 -22.79 14.27
C PHE A 343 18.14 -22.08 13.73
N LYS A 344 17.57 -21.13 14.48
CA LYS A 344 16.46 -20.31 14.00
C LYS A 344 16.81 -19.48 12.77
N ILE A 345 18.06 -19.01 12.65
CA ILE A 345 18.54 -18.37 11.42
C ILE A 345 18.57 -19.38 10.27
N LEU A 346 19.06 -20.60 10.50
CA LEU A 346 19.14 -21.66 9.48
C LEU A 346 17.75 -22.16 9.03
N ILE A 347 16.76 -22.14 9.92
CA ILE A 347 15.38 -22.53 9.61
C ILE A 347 14.81 -21.70 8.46
N TRP A 348 15.19 -20.42 8.35
CA TRP A 348 14.74 -19.57 7.25
C TRP A 348 15.16 -20.09 5.88
N VAL A 349 16.33 -20.72 5.75
CA VAL A 349 16.77 -21.34 4.48
C VAL A 349 15.80 -22.44 4.06
N GLY A 350 15.41 -23.32 4.99
CA GLY A 350 14.41 -24.35 4.74
C GLY A 350 13.00 -23.78 4.51
N ALA A 351 12.65 -22.72 5.23
CA ALA A 351 11.39 -22.01 5.06
C ALA A 351 11.25 -21.41 3.65
N PHE A 352 12.31 -20.79 3.11
CA PHE A 352 12.33 -20.27 1.75
C PHE A 352 12.23 -21.39 0.70
N ALA A 353 12.87 -22.54 0.91
CA ALA A 353 12.75 -23.67 0.00
C ALA A 353 11.30 -24.20 -0.06
N ILE A 354 10.64 -24.39 1.09
CA ILE A 354 9.23 -24.78 1.15
C ILE A 354 8.34 -23.67 0.55
N GLY A 355 8.62 -22.41 0.88
CA GLY A 355 7.90 -21.26 0.36
C GLY A 355 7.97 -21.17 -1.17
N LEU A 356 9.13 -21.48 -1.78
CA LEU A 356 9.29 -21.53 -3.23
C LEU A 356 8.42 -22.63 -3.86
N VAL A 357 8.36 -23.81 -3.24
CA VAL A 357 7.46 -24.88 -3.71
C VAL A 357 6.00 -24.44 -3.64
N ILE A 358 5.59 -23.76 -2.56
CA ILE A 358 4.24 -23.19 -2.43
C ILE A 358 3.98 -22.15 -3.53
N ALA A 359 4.92 -21.23 -3.78
CA ALA A 359 4.80 -20.22 -4.82
C ALA A 359 4.64 -20.85 -6.21
N ILE A 360 5.42 -21.89 -6.52
CA ILE A 360 5.31 -22.64 -7.78
C ILE A 360 3.93 -23.33 -7.89
N ILE A 361 3.45 -23.97 -6.83
CA ILE A 361 2.11 -24.58 -6.84
C ILE A 361 1.03 -23.53 -7.11
N LEU A 362 1.10 -22.38 -6.43
CA LEU A 362 0.16 -21.28 -6.63
C LEU A 362 0.23 -20.69 -8.05
N ALA A 363 1.42 -20.62 -8.64
CA ALA A 363 1.62 -20.18 -10.01
C ALA A 363 0.82 -21.00 -11.02
N PHE A 364 0.70 -22.31 -10.80
CA PHE A 364 -0.03 -23.23 -11.68
C PHE A 364 -1.54 -23.29 -11.45
N LEU A 365 -2.08 -22.54 -10.48
CA LEU A 365 -3.53 -22.52 -10.28
C LEU A 365 -4.20 -21.62 -11.34
N PRO A 366 -5.33 -22.04 -11.94
CA PRO A 366 -6.07 -21.24 -12.93
C PRO A 366 -6.92 -20.15 -12.26
N ILE A 367 -6.38 -19.49 -11.24
CA ILE A 367 -7.02 -18.41 -10.49
C ILE A 367 -6.03 -17.26 -10.34
N SER A 368 -6.54 -16.04 -10.31
CA SER A 368 -5.67 -14.88 -10.12
C SER A 368 -5.08 -14.88 -8.72
N ILE A 369 -3.79 -14.52 -8.64
CA ILE A 369 -3.00 -14.56 -7.41
C ILE A 369 -2.52 -13.15 -7.02
N PRO A 370 -2.50 -12.81 -5.72
CA PRO A 370 -1.97 -11.53 -5.25
C PRO A 370 -0.44 -11.61 -5.15
N TYR A 371 0.25 -11.44 -6.28
CA TYR A 371 1.69 -11.70 -6.42
C TYR A 371 2.55 -11.01 -5.35
N PHE A 372 2.33 -9.72 -5.11
CA PHE A 372 3.10 -8.95 -4.11
C PHE A 372 2.89 -9.46 -2.69
N THR A 373 1.74 -10.06 -2.37
CA THR A 373 1.49 -10.63 -1.05
C THR A 373 2.22 -11.97 -0.85
N LEU A 374 2.63 -12.65 -1.93
CA LEU A 374 3.34 -13.93 -1.85
C LEU A 374 4.72 -13.82 -1.21
N ILE A 375 5.37 -12.64 -1.29
CA ILE A 375 6.66 -12.39 -0.64
C ILE A 375 6.57 -12.51 0.89
N PHE A 376 5.39 -12.29 1.48
CA PHE A 376 5.12 -12.52 2.90
C PHE A 376 4.58 -13.91 3.15
N PHE A 377 3.57 -14.30 2.37
CA PHE A 377 2.85 -15.54 2.55
C PHE A 377 3.77 -16.76 2.47
N CYS A 378 4.56 -16.88 1.40
CA CYS A 378 5.34 -18.08 1.12
C CYS A 378 6.43 -18.33 2.19
N PRO A 379 7.26 -17.35 2.59
CA PRO A 379 8.23 -17.56 3.66
C PRO A 379 7.57 -17.84 5.01
N LEU A 380 6.47 -17.17 5.38
CA LEU A 380 5.78 -17.40 6.65
C LEU A 380 5.12 -18.78 6.72
N ALA A 381 4.49 -19.21 5.62
CA ALA A 381 3.93 -20.56 5.48
C ALA A 381 5.04 -21.61 5.60
N GLY A 382 6.14 -21.44 4.86
CA GLY A 382 7.31 -22.31 4.93
C GLY A 382 7.90 -22.38 6.34
N TYR A 383 8.02 -21.24 7.03
CA TYR A 383 8.51 -21.16 8.41
C TYR A 383 7.60 -21.91 9.38
N GLY A 384 6.29 -21.77 9.24
CA GLY A 384 5.31 -22.52 10.04
C GLY A 384 5.44 -24.03 9.84
N ILE A 385 5.44 -24.48 8.58
CA ILE A 385 5.50 -25.91 8.22
C ILE A 385 6.78 -26.55 8.75
N ILE A 386 7.95 -25.96 8.50
CA ILE A 386 9.22 -26.53 8.95
C ILE A 386 9.33 -26.59 10.47
N ASN A 387 8.84 -25.57 11.19
CA ASN A 387 8.83 -25.59 12.65
C ASN A 387 7.88 -26.66 13.17
N VAL A 388 6.66 -26.76 12.65
CA VAL A 388 5.73 -27.82 13.01
C VAL A 388 6.39 -29.20 12.84
N ILE A 389 7.07 -29.45 11.73
CA ILE A 389 7.80 -30.70 11.50
C ILE A 389 8.87 -30.91 12.58
N LEU A 390 9.80 -29.96 12.75
CA LEU A 390 10.94 -30.07 13.66
C LEU A 390 10.53 -30.28 15.12
N TYR A 391 9.53 -29.53 15.57
CA TYR A 391 8.97 -29.65 16.91
C TYR A 391 8.20 -30.97 17.10
N SER A 392 7.42 -31.39 16.10
CA SER A 392 6.67 -32.65 16.15
C SER A 392 7.60 -33.87 16.18
N VAL A 393 8.78 -33.82 15.55
CA VAL A 393 9.75 -34.92 15.61
C VAL A 393 10.73 -34.81 16.79
N GLY A 394 10.61 -33.76 17.63
CA GLY A 394 11.52 -33.51 18.75
C GLY A 394 12.97 -33.20 18.33
N LYS A 395 13.17 -32.75 17.08
CA LYS A 395 14.49 -32.40 16.53
C LYS A 395 14.80 -30.91 16.60
N MET A 396 13.92 -30.09 17.19
CA MET A 396 14.15 -28.66 17.33
C MET A 396 15.39 -28.39 18.21
N PRO A 397 16.48 -27.82 17.67
CA PRO A 397 17.71 -27.65 18.43
C PRO A 397 17.57 -26.66 19.59
N GLY A 398 18.08 -27.06 20.76
CA GLY A 398 17.97 -26.25 21.98
C GLY A 398 16.63 -26.41 22.71
N TYR A 399 15.73 -27.25 22.20
CA TYR A 399 14.44 -27.59 22.79
C TYR A 399 14.41 -29.08 23.15
N LYS A 400 13.99 -29.44 24.38
CA LYS A 400 14.00 -30.84 24.86
C LYS A 400 12.73 -31.60 24.52
N LYS A 401 11.58 -30.94 24.59
CA LYS A 401 10.27 -31.60 24.57
C LYS A 401 9.77 -31.77 23.14
N LYS A 402 9.28 -32.96 22.80
CA LYS A 402 8.53 -33.18 21.58
C LYS A 402 7.22 -32.38 21.68
N TRP A 403 6.89 -31.61 20.64
CA TRP A 403 5.61 -30.91 20.63
C TRP A 403 4.49 -31.91 20.41
N GLU A 404 3.53 -31.91 21.33
CA GLU A 404 2.33 -32.73 21.27
C GLU A 404 1.13 -31.78 21.26
N PRO A 405 0.49 -31.56 20.10
CA PRO A 405 -0.68 -30.71 20.02
C PRO A 405 -1.82 -31.33 20.85
N ASN A 406 -2.23 -30.65 21.91
CA ASN A 406 -3.42 -31.03 22.66
C ASN A 406 -4.58 -30.14 22.23
N ALA A 407 -5.45 -30.65 21.35
CA ALA A 407 -6.65 -29.93 20.90
C ALA A 407 -7.56 -29.50 22.08
N MET A 408 -7.52 -30.23 23.20
CA MET A 408 -8.28 -29.92 24.41
C MET A 408 -7.70 -28.72 25.19
N ASP A 409 -6.44 -28.31 25.01
CA ASP A 409 -5.86 -27.13 25.68
C ASP A 409 -6.50 -25.81 25.23
N PHE A 410 -7.05 -25.78 24.01
CA PHE A 410 -7.82 -24.63 23.54
C PHE A 410 -9.08 -24.42 24.41
N PHE A 411 -9.77 -25.51 24.75
CA PHE A 411 -11.00 -25.51 25.53
C PHE A 411 -10.80 -25.52 27.05
N LYS A 412 -9.58 -25.70 27.56
CA LYS A 412 -9.28 -25.52 28.99
C LYS A 412 -9.59 -24.07 29.43
N THR A 413 -10.39 -23.95 30.48
CA THR A 413 -10.79 -22.73 31.22
C THR A 413 -10.65 -21.43 30.40
N VAL A 414 -11.54 -21.25 29.43
CA VAL A 414 -11.58 -20.02 28.63
C VAL A 414 -12.26 -18.92 29.45
N ASN A 415 -11.53 -17.86 29.77
CA ASN A 415 -12.15 -16.63 30.24
C ASN A 415 -12.72 -15.87 29.03
N TRP A 416 -14.00 -16.10 28.74
CA TRP A 416 -14.68 -15.48 27.61
C TRP A 416 -14.72 -13.95 27.67
N TRP A 417 -14.66 -13.34 28.85
CA TRP A 417 -14.55 -11.88 28.98
C TRP A 417 -13.20 -11.35 28.49
N SER A 418 -12.11 -12.05 28.81
CA SER A 418 -10.77 -11.71 28.29
C SER A 418 -10.70 -11.90 26.77
N VAL A 419 -11.33 -12.95 26.25
CA VAL A 419 -11.43 -13.19 24.80
C VAL A 419 -12.21 -12.08 24.12
N LEU A 420 -13.41 -11.75 24.62
CA LEU A 420 -14.25 -10.69 24.08
C LEU A 420 -13.54 -9.33 24.13
N PHE A 421 -12.92 -8.99 25.25
CA PHE A 421 -12.13 -7.76 25.39
C PHE A 421 -10.98 -7.72 24.38
N GLY A 422 -10.23 -8.82 24.22
CA GLY A 422 -9.17 -8.91 23.23
C GLY A 422 -9.68 -8.74 21.79
N ILE A 423 -10.86 -9.30 21.46
CA ILE A 423 -11.49 -9.13 20.15
C ILE A 423 -11.86 -7.66 19.91
N VAL A 424 -12.44 -6.98 20.89
CA VAL A 424 -12.76 -5.55 20.77
C VAL A 424 -11.49 -4.72 20.56
N VAL A 425 -10.43 -4.98 21.34
CA VAL A 425 -9.13 -4.32 21.17
C VAL A 425 -8.56 -4.59 19.77
N PHE A 426 -8.63 -5.83 19.30
CA PHE A 426 -8.17 -6.21 17.96
C PHE A 426 -8.93 -5.49 16.85
N ILE A 427 -10.26 -5.43 16.93
CA ILE A 427 -11.10 -4.73 15.94
C ILE A 427 -10.74 -3.24 15.92
N LEU A 428 -10.62 -2.60 17.08
CA LEU A 428 -10.23 -1.19 17.17
C LEU A 428 -8.87 -0.94 16.53
N ILE A 429 -7.86 -1.74 16.87
CA ILE A 429 -6.52 -1.62 16.27
C ILE A 429 -6.58 -1.84 14.76
N THR A 430 -7.32 -2.85 14.31
CA THR A 430 -7.44 -3.18 12.88
C THR A 430 -8.08 -2.04 12.10
N VAL A 431 -9.16 -1.44 12.62
CA VAL A 431 -9.83 -0.30 11.98
C VAL A 431 -8.92 0.93 11.90
N ILE A 432 -8.20 1.25 12.98
CA ILE A 432 -7.30 2.42 12.97
C ILE A 432 -6.09 2.17 12.06
N LEU A 433 -5.50 0.96 12.09
CA LEU A 433 -4.39 0.60 11.19
C LEU A 433 -4.82 0.58 9.73
N ALA A 434 -6.00 0.05 9.41
CA ALA A 434 -6.55 0.08 8.07
C ALA A 434 -6.77 1.51 7.58
N TYR A 435 -7.35 2.38 8.42
CA TYR A 435 -7.49 3.80 8.09
C TYR A 435 -6.14 4.47 7.85
N PHE A 436 -5.16 4.21 8.71
CA PHE A 436 -3.80 4.73 8.60
C PHE A 436 -3.13 4.33 7.28
N ILE A 437 -3.32 3.05 6.90
CA ILE A 437 -2.74 2.43 5.71
C ILE A 437 -3.40 2.95 4.43
N ASP A 438 -4.73 3.14 4.42
CA ASP A 438 -5.48 3.51 3.20
C ASP A 438 -5.86 5.01 3.13
N GLY A 439 -5.55 5.81 4.17
CA GLY A 439 -5.74 7.27 4.20
C GLY A 439 -7.20 7.77 4.18
N VAL A 440 -8.19 6.88 4.08
CA VAL A 440 -9.61 7.23 3.95
C VAL A 440 -10.48 6.19 4.68
N LEU A 441 -11.54 6.64 5.37
CA LEU A 441 -12.59 5.81 5.99
C LEU A 441 -13.43 4.96 4.99
N TYR A 442 -13.04 4.92 3.72
CA TYR A 442 -13.60 4.07 2.67
C TYR A 442 -12.60 2.96 2.35
N HIS A 443 -12.26 2.20 3.39
CA HIS A 443 -11.37 1.05 3.32
C HIS A 443 -11.82 0.06 2.25
N VAL A 444 -10.88 -0.36 1.41
CA VAL A 444 -11.05 -1.52 0.54
C VAL A 444 -10.86 -2.75 1.42
N PHE A 445 -11.94 -3.28 1.99
CA PHE A 445 -11.92 -4.68 2.44
C PHE A 445 -11.35 -5.52 1.29
N PRO A 446 -10.61 -6.61 1.55
CA PRO A 446 -10.18 -7.51 0.49
C PRO A 446 -11.43 -8.14 -0.16
N MET A 447 -11.98 -7.45 -1.14
CA MET A 447 -13.21 -7.80 -1.85
C MET A 447 -12.88 -8.76 -3.00
N ASN A 448 -13.94 -9.33 -3.57
CA ASN A 448 -13.83 -10.28 -4.69
C ASN A 448 -12.96 -11.49 -4.28
N ILE A 449 -12.09 -11.96 -5.18
CA ILE A 449 -11.23 -13.11 -4.93
C ILE A 449 -10.20 -12.89 -3.81
N ARG A 450 -9.89 -11.63 -3.45
CA ARG A 450 -9.00 -11.32 -2.32
C ARG A 450 -9.58 -11.82 -0.99
N LEU A 451 -10.90 -11.91 -0.85
CA LEU A 451 -11.52 -12.48 0.36
C LEU A 451 -11.17 -13.97 0.52
N ALA A 452 -11.19 -14.72 -0.58
CA ALA A 452 -10.78 -16.12 -0.58
C ALA A 452 -9.29 -16.25 -0.22
N TRP A 453 -8.45 -15.39 -0.77
CA TRP A 453 -7.03 -15.33 -0.42
C TRP A 453 -6.78 -14.94 1.04
N LEU A 454 -7.58 -14.02 1.60
CA LEU A 454 -7.49 -13.68 3.02
C LEU A 454 -7.71 -14.91 3.89
N VAL A 455 -8.72 -15.73 3.58
CA VAL A 455 -8.99 -16.97 4.31
C VAL A 455 -7.84 -17.96 4.17
N VAL A 456 -7.39 -18.23 2.94
CA VAL A 456 -6.31 -19.19 2.65
C VAL A 456 -4.99 -18.77 3.33
N PHE A 457 -4.58 -17.52 3.13
CA PHE A 457 -3.33 -17.00 3.70
C PHE A 457 -3.38 -16.95 5.21
N THR A 458 -4.52 -16.56 5.80
CA THR A 458 -4.72 -16.57 7.25
C THR A 458 -4.54 -17.97 7.82
N ILE A 459 -5.21 -18.98 7.27
CA ILE A 459 -5.17 -20.35 7.82
C ILE A 459 -3.74 -20.92 7.75
N ILE A 460 -3.08 -20.80 6.60
CA ILE A 460 -1.78 -21.45 6.39
C ILE A 460 -0.67 -20.73 7.17
N SER A 461 -0.62 -19.40 7.14
CA SER A 461 0.43 -18.64 7.85
C SER A 461 0.18 -18.53 9.36
N THR A 462 -1.02 -18.88 9.86
CA THR A 462 -1.28 -19.05 11.31
C THR A 462 -0.24 -19.98 11.94
N LEU A 463 0.21 -21.02 11.24
CA LEU A 463 1.23 -21.94 11.75
C LEU A 463 2.54 -21.23 12.10
N GLY A 464 2.99 -20.30 11.25
CA GLY A 464 4.22 -19.53 11.47
C GLY A 464 4.13 -18.65 12.72
N PHE A 465 3.05 -17.89 12.84
CA PHE A 465 2.82 -17.03 14.01
C PHE A 465 2.54 -17.84 15.29
N TYR A 466 1.82 -18.94 15.20
CA TYR A 466 1.55 -19.81 16.33
C TYR A 466 2.83 -20.38 16.94
N MET A 467 3.73 -20.91 16.10
CA MET A 467 5.03 -21.41 16.58
C MET A 467 5.87 -20.29 17.18
N PHE A 468 5.86 -19.10 16.59
CA PHE A 468 6.48 -17.91 17.17
C PHE A 468 5.93 -17.56 18.56
N GLN A 469 4.61 -17.68 18.78
CA GLN A 469 3.99 -17.42 20.09
C GLN A 469 4.36 -18.47 21.13
N ILE A 470 4.40 -19.76 20.75
CA ILE A 470 4.87 -20.84 21.65
C ILE A 470 6.32 -20.57 22.08
N GLU A 471 7.21 -20.29 21.13
CA GLU A 471 8.61 -19.97 21.40
C GLU A 471 8.75 -18.78 22.35
N THR A 472 7.98 -17.71 22.10
CA THR A 472 8.00 -16.49 22.89
C THR A 472 7.47 -16.72 24.31
N GLU A 473 6.41 -17.52 24.46
CA GLU A 473 5.87 -17.89 25.77
C GLU A 473 6.88 -18.73 26.57
N ASN A 474 7.52 -19.71 25.94
CA ASN A 474 8.54 -20.54 26.57
C ASN A 474 9.77 -19.73 27.00
N LEU A 475 10.22 -18.79 26.18
CA LEU A 475 11.30 -17.86 26.55
C LEU A 475 10.91 -16.97 27.74
N ARG A 476 9.65 -16.52 27.80
CA ARG A 476 9.14 -15.71 28.91
C ARG A 476 9.05 -16.52 30.20
N LYS A 477 8.59 -17.78 30.15
CA LYS A 477 8.57 -18.69 31.31
C LYS A 477 9.98 -19.03 31.80
N THR A 478 10.90 -19.28 30.87
CA THR A 478 12.28 -19.65 31.20
C THR A 478 13.08 -18.46 31.74
N PHE A 479 12.81 -17.25 31.25
CA PHE A 479 13.55 -16.05 31.60
C PHE A 479 12.64 -14.84 31.87
N PRO A 480 11.83 -14.86 32.94
CA PRO A 480 10.77 -13.87 33.20
C PRO A 480 11.29 -12.41 33.27
N ASN A 481 12.50 -12.22 33.80
CA ASN A 481 13.11 -10.88 33.96
C ASN A 481 14.07 -10.48 32.82
N LYS A 482 14.15 -11.25 31.73
CA LYS A 482 15.09 -10.99 30.62
C LYS A 482 14.37 -10.79 29.28
N GLN A 483 13.66 -9.67 29.16
CA GLN A 483 12.95 -9.26 27.93
C GLN A 483 13.82 -9.27 26.66
N LYS A 484 15.15 -9.11 26.79
CA LYS A 484 16.09 -9.18 25.66
C LYS A 484 15.97 -10.47 24.84
N TYR A 485 15.59 -11.60 25.45
CA TYR A 485 15.47 -12.87 24.74
C TYR A 485 14.20 -12.92 23.88
N THR A 486 13.06 -12.45 24.41
CA THR A 486 11.84 -12.32 23.59
C THR A 486 11.99 -11.27 22.48
N MET A 487 12.75 -10.20 22.73
CA MET A 487 13.10 -9.22 21.69
C MET A 487 13.95 -9.86 20.59
N LEU A 488 15.01 -10.58 20.95
CA LEU A 488 15.84 -11.30 19.98
C LEU A 488 15.04 -12.33 19.18
N ASN A 489 14.11 -13.04 19.83
CA ASN A 489 13.20 -13.97 19.13
C ASN A 489 12.36 -13.29 18.05
N SER A 490 11.86 -12.08 18.34
CA SER A 490 11.08 -11.27 17.40
C SER A 490 11.96 -10.74 16.28
N SER A 491 13.16 -10.23 16.58
CA SER A 491 14.12 -9.78 15.58
C SER A 491 14.54 -10.90 14.62
N LEU A 492 14.77 -12.12 15.13
CA LEU A 492 15.10 -13.28 14.28
C LEU A 492 13.93 -13.75 13.43
N PHE A 493 12.69 -13.53 13.87
CA PHE A 493 11.50 -13.79 13.05
C PHE A 493 11.37 -12.76 11.92
N MET A 494 11.76 -11.50 12.15
CA MET A 494 11.71 -10.43 11.15
C MET A 494 12.93 -10.40 10.20
N LEU A 495 14.00 -11.10 10.57
CA LEU A 495 15.28 -11.10 9.87
C LEU A 495 15.20 -11.26 8.34
N PRO A 496 14.45 -12.22 7.76
CA PRO A 496 14.37 -12.36 6.30
C PRO A 496 13.84 -11.11 5.60
N PHE A 497 12.86 -10.42 6.19
CA PHE A 497 12.28 -9.21 5.61
C PHE A 497 13.25 -8.03 5.69
N VAL A 498 14.00 -7.92 6.79
CA VAL A 498 15.06 -6.91 6.94
C VAL A 498 16.18 -7.15 5.93
N ILE A 499 16.65 -8.40 5.77
CA ILE A 499 17.67 -8.76 4.78
C ILE A 499 17.15 -8.46 3.37
N GLY A 500 15.91 -8.84 3.06
CA GLY A 500 15.27 -8.56 1.78
C GLY A 500 15.28 -7.05 1.43
N ALA A 501 14.93 -6.20 2.40
CA ALA A 501 15.00 -4.75 2.22
C ALA A 501 16.43 -4.28 1.87
N PHE A 502 17.46 -4.72 2.61
CA PHE A 502 18.85 -4.34 2.30
C PHE A 502 19.33 -4.87 0.94
N VAL A 503 18.91 -6.07 0.54
CA VAL A 503 19.23 -6.61 -0.80
C VAL A 503 18.65 -5.70 -1.87
N ILE A 504 17.39 -5.25 -1.73
CA ILE A 504 16.76 -4.31 -2.66
C ILE A 504 17.52 -2.98 -2.71
N LEU A 505 17.95 -2.45 -1.56
CA LEU A 505 18.76 -1.23 -1.49
C LEU A 505 20.09 -1.41 -2.24
N PHE A 506 20.79 -2.53 -2.05
CA PHE A 506 22.05 -2.81 -2.74
C PHE A 506 21.88 -3.02 -4.25
N MET A 507 20.68 -3.35 -4.73
CA MET A 507 20.33 -3.36 -6.15
C MET A 507 20.06 -1.97 -6.73
N GLY A 508 20.18 -0.90 -5.93
CA GLY A 508 19.97 0.48 -6.37
C GLY A 508 18.49 0.85 -6.58
N ARG A 509 17.57 0.12 -5.92
CA ARG A 509 16.13 0.29 -6.03
C ARG A 509 15.59 0.96 -4.76
N ILE A 510 15.66 2.28 -4.71
CA ILE A 510 15.33 3.09 -3.53
C ILE A 510 13.84 2.97 -3.18
N ILE A 511 12.95 3.00 -4.17
CA ILE A 511 11.50 2.97 -3.92
C ILE A 511 11.08 1.63 -3.37
N PHE A 512 11.49 0.54 -4.02
CA PHE A 512 11.24 -0.80 -3.52
C PHE A 512 11.88 -1.04 -2.14
N PHE A 513 12.99 -0.35 -1.81
CA PHE A 513 13.56 -0.40 -0.47
C PHE A 513 12.67 0.31 0.55
N VAL A 514 12.14 1.49 0.23
CA VAL A 514 11.19 2.21 1.10
C VAL A 514 9.94 1.36 1.37
N ASP A 515 9.39 0.72 0.33
CA ASP A 515 8.26 -0.21 0.47
C ASP A 515 8.63 -1.41 1.36
N ALA A 516 9.80 -2.02 1.14
CA ALA A 516 10.26 -3.12 1.97
C ALA A 516 10.49 -2.70 3.44
N VAL A 517 10.92 -1.46 3.70
CA VAL A 517 11.02 -0.90 5.07
C VAL A 517 9.63 -0.73 5.68
N ASN A 518 8.65 -0.20 4.93
CA ASN A 518 7.27 -0.08 5.37
C ASN A 518 6.67 -1.45 5.71
N ASP A 519 6.96 -2.46 4.90
CA ASP A 519 6.53 -3.83 5.15
C ASP A 519 7.19 -4.45 6.38
N VAL A 520 8.47 -4.18 6.62
CA VAL A 520 9.16 -4.59 7.85
C VAL A 520 8.50 -3.94 9.07
N LEU A 521 8.13 -2.66 9.00
CA LEU A 521 7.40 -1.97 10.06
C LEU A 521 6.02 -2.59 10.28
N LEU A 522 5.30 -2.95 9.21
CA LEU A 522 4.01 -3.62 9.27
C LEU A 522 4.11 -4.98 9.99
N VAL A 523 5.08 -5.82 9.62
CA VAL A 523 5.32 -7.10 10.31
C VAL A 523 5.64 -6.85 11.80
N GLY A 524 6.44 -5.82 12.09
CA GLY A 524 6.73 -5.41 13.47
C GLY A 524 5.48 -5.03 14.27
N LEU A 525 4.57 -4.25 13.68
CA LEU A 525 3.28 -3.89 14.27
C LEU A 525 2.42 -5.14 14.51
N VAL A 526 2.32 -6.04 13.54
CA VAL A 526 1.59 -7.32 13.68
C VAL A 526 2.14 -8.17 14.83
N LEU A 527 3.47 -8.22 15.00
CA LEU A 527 4.09 -8.91 16.13
C LEU A 527 3.73 -8.25 17.47
N LEU A 528 3.75 -6.93 17.55
CA LEU A 528 3.40 -6.19 18.75
C LEU A 528 1.91 -6.32 19.12
N VAL A 529 1.01 -6.29 18.14
CA VAL A 529 -0.43 -6.55 18.35
C VAL A 529 -0.64 -7.95 18.88
N GLY A 530 -0.01 -8.97 18.28
CA GLY A 530 -0.09 -10.34 18.79
C GLY A 530 0.45 -10.48 20.22
N ASN A 531 1.59 -9.83 20.53
CA ASN A 531 2.14 -9.84 21.88
C ASN A 531 1.20 -9.20 22.91
N LEU A 532 0.52 -8.11 22.56
CA LEU A 532 -0.50 -7.48 23.39
C LEU A 532 -1.69 -8.43 23.64
N LEU A 533 -2.25 -9.01 22.58
CA LEU A 533 -3.38 -9.94 22.66
C LEU A 533 -3.04 -11.19 23.48
N GLN A 534 -1.83 -11.72 23.30
CA GLN A 534 -1.35 -12.87 24.07
C GLN A 534 -1.29 -12.58 25.57
N GLN A 535 -1.03 -11.33 25.99
CA GLN A 535 -1.10 -10.96 27.41
C GLN A 535 -2.53 -10.89 27.96
N ILE A 536 -3.51 -10.62 27.09
CA ILE A 536 -4.92 -10.51 27.45
C ILE A 536 -5.53 -11.89 27.66
N TRP A 537 -5.43 -12.77 26.67
CA TRP A 537 -6.16 -14.06 26.69
C TRP A 537 -5.27 -15.30 26.88
N LYS A 538 -3.94 -15.20 26.73
CA LYS A 538 -2.97 -16.32 26.87
C LYS A 538 -3.31 -17.56 26.03
N LYS A 539 -3.63 -17.36 24.75
CA LYS A 539 -4.05 -18.40 23.79
C LYS A 539 -3.20 -18.26 22.51
N PRO A 540 -2.04 -18.93 22.42
CA PRO A 540 -1.11 -18.77 21.31
C PRO A 540 -1.72 -19.00 19.93
N LEU A 541 -2.62 -19.99 19.80
CA LEU A 541 -3.27 -20.31 18.53
C LEU A 541 -4.20 -19.18 18.07
N LEU A 542 -5.02 -18.66 18.97
CA LEU A 542 -5.90 -17.52 18.68
C LEU A 542 -5.07 -16.29 18.33
N THR A 543 -4.00 -16.02 19.07
CA THR A 543 -3.06 -14.94 18.77
C THR A 543 -2.45 -15.10 17.38
N GLY A 544 -1.92 -16.29 17.05
CA GLY A 544 -1.31 -16.55 15.75
C GLY A 544 -2.29 -16.37 14.60
N TYR A 545 -3.55 -16.78 14.78
CA TYR A 545 -4.61 -16.56 13.82
C TYR A 545 -4.89 -15.06 13.60
N MET A 546 -5.02 -14.29 14.69
CA MET A 546 -5.27 -12.85 14.61
C MET A 546 -4.10 -12.08 14.00
N GLN A 547 -2.86 -12.49 14.27
CA GLN A 547 -1.67 -11.93 13.61
C GLN A 547 -1.68 -12.21 12.11
N SER A 548 -1.97 -13.46 11.73
CA SER A 548 -2.05 -13.85 10.33
C SER A 548 -3.17 -13.09 9.61
N PHE A 549 -4.35 -13.02 10.22
CA PHE A 549 -5.49 -12.27 9.68
C PHE A 549 -5.11 -10.81 9.49
N LEU A 550 -4.57 -10.15 10.52
CA LEU A 550 -4.21 -8.74 10.46
C LEU A 550 -3.20 -8.44 9.35
N LEU A 551 -2.16 -9.27 9.23
CA LEU A 551 -1.14 -9.07 8.19
C LEU A 551 -1.77 -9.09 6.79
N PHE A 552 -2.56 -10.11 6.46
CA PHE A 552 -3.14 -10.24 5.12
C PHE A 552 -4.33 -9.33 4.89
N PHE A 553 -5.07 -8.98 5.95
CA PHE A 553 -6.12 -7.97 5.88
C PHE A 553 -5.56 -6.61 5.48
N LEU A 554 -4.35 -6.27 5.92
CA LEU A 554 -3.68 -5.02 5.59
C LEU A 554 -2.90 -5.06 4.25
N LEU A 555 -2.44 -6.25 3.82
CA LEU A 555 -1.67 -6.38 2.57
C LEU A 555 -2.52 -6.61 1.32
N LEU A 556 -3.57 -7.44 1.41
CA LEU A 556 -4.35 -7.86 0.24
C LEU A 556 -5.08 -6.73 -0.49
N PRO A 557 -5.64 -5.70 0.18
CA PRO A 557 -6.30 -4.59 -0.50
C PRO A 557 -5.41 -3.88 -1.53
N ARG A 558 -4.11 -3.79 -1.23
CA ARG A 558 -3.08 -3.13 -2.05
C ARG A 558 -2.51 -4.02 -3.16
N GLY A 559 -2.75 -5.33 -3.09
CA GLY A 559 -2.20 -6.29 -4.04
C GLY A 559 -2.98 -6.28 -5.35
N GLN A 560 -2.28 -6.02 -6.47
CA GLN A 560 -2.82 -6.28 -7.80
C GLN A 560 -3.15 -7.78 -7.98
N MET A 561 -4.23 -8.07 -8.70
CA MET A 561 -4.61 -9.43 -9.06
C MET A 561 -4.17 -9.73 -10.50
N THR A 562 -3.31 -10.75 -10.66
CA THR A 562 -2.72 -11.10 -11.95
C THR A 562 -2.86 -12.61 -12.19
N PHE A 563 -2.95 -13.04 -13.45
CA PHE A 563 -2.75 -14.45 -13.84
C PHE A 563 -1.26 -14.71 -14.05
N MET A 564 -0.79 -15.92 -13.75
CA MET A 564 0.63 -16.28 -13.93
C MET A 564 0.94 -16.87 -15.31
N PHE A 565 0.02 -16.80 -16.27
CA PHE A 565 0.20 -17.25 -17.66
C PHE A 565 -0.55 -16.37 -18.64
#